data_AF-A0A1D2M492-F1
#
_entry.id   AF-A0A1D2M492-F1
#
_cell.length_a   1.000
_cell.length_b   1.000
_cell.length_c   1.000
_cell.angle_alpha   90.00
_cell.angle_beta   90.00
_cell.angle_gamma   90.00
#
_symmetry.space_group_name_H-M   'P 1'
#
loop_
_entity.id
_entity.type
_entity.pdbx_description
1 polymer ?
#
loop_
_entity_poly.entity_id
_entity_poly.type
_entity_poly.pdbx_seq_one_letter_code
_entity_poly.pdbx_strand_id
1 'polypeptide(L)'
;MEAHNTCPICFEIPEREIYQCSNGHIICSICVAGISNCPQCRISYGASKIRSRILENILDGQEFECAYNEKGCRKLCKRNEMSAHNKSCTFNPNLISLCEIIGYKNCRFSVIYSSRTEIIAHFKSKHDATYEQGENFKILHGGFKAVQNENIYRLWNPVLLSLGDSETSSLFLILGKVHLPRGFASWSCLHVWETNQQVQSYQASFTLQRELILSPSDHPKPISWTLNASTIKDVQHILEINPINIPVHIICNKFLSNEDAVILTVKISPCITHDLYPSLMLNWKETQTILQSTDKEISDLQHVTRKLDELNARSSQSSSATESAKIAPSAPPDIRYEIVQNLLRSSRETKKCGINQKL
;
A
#
# COMPACT_ATOMS: atom_id res chain seq x y z
N MET A 1 20.37 20.12 -23.75
CA MET A 1 19.67 21.42 -23.55
C MET A 1 18.30 21.09 -22.98
N GLU A 2 18.14 20.89 -21.68
CA GLU A 2 16.92 20.23 -21.14
C GLU A 2 16.46 20.73 -19.75
N ALA A 3 16.67 22.01 -19.40
CA ALA A 3 16.30 22.53 -18.08
C ALA A 3 15.07 23.47 -18.08
N HIS A 4 14.34 23.60 -19.19
CA HIS A 4 13.35 24.68 -19.38
C HIS A 4 11.91 24.22 -19.66
N ASN A 5 11.63 22.92 -19.62
CA ASN A 5 10.31 22.36 -19.95
C ASN A 5 9.59 21.73 -18.75
N THR A 6 10.24 21.67 -17.59
CA THR A 6 9.69 21.08 -16.35
C THR A 6 9.41 22.16 -15.30
N CYS A 7 8.45 21.88 -14.43
CA CYS A 7 8.13 22.76 -13.32
C CYS A 7 9.25 22.69 -12.26
N PRO A 8 9.80 23.81 -11.76
CA PRO A 8 10.90 23.80 -10.79
C PRO A 8 10.50 23.33 -9.38
N ILE A 9 9.20 23.05 -9.15
CA ILE A 9 8.68 22.62 -7.84
C ILE A 9 8.38 21.13 -7.84
N CYS A 10 7.56 20.65 -8.77
CA CYS A 10 7.22 19.24 -8.85
C CYS A 10 8.15 18.44 -9.76
N PHE A 11 9.04 19.09 -10.52
CA PHE A 11 9.94 18.49 -11.51
C PHE A 11 9.25 17.73 -12.65
N GLU A 12 7.92 17.80 -12.71
CA GLU A 12 7.11 17.22 -13.78
C GLU A 12 6.97 18.18 -14.97
N ILE A 13 6.72 17.59 -16.14
CA ILE A 13 6.27 18.34 -17.31
C ILE A 13 4.86 18.87 -17.01
N PRO A 14 4.61 20.19 -17.13
CA PRO A 14 3.27 20.71 -16.94
C PRO A 14 2.31 20.02 -17.92
N GLU A 15 1.17 19.51 -17.44
CA GLU A 15 0.14 18.88 -18.30
C GLU A 15 -0.95 19.86 -18.74
N ARG A 16 -1.14 20.95 -17.98
CA ARG A 16 -2.19 21.96 -18.17
C ARG A 16 -1.60 23.34 -18.39
N GLU A 17 -2.20 24.39 -17.84
CA GLU A 17 -1.70 25.76 -18.03
C GLU A 17 -0.29 25.94 -17.48
N ILE A 18 0.51 26.68 -18.23
CA ILE A 18 1.87 27.04 -17.84
C ILE A 18 1.88 28.53 -17.55
N TYR A 19 2.34 28.90 -16.37
CA TYR A 19 2.49 30.29 -15.97
C TYR A 19 3.95 30.68 -15.97
N GLN A 20 4.20 31.97 -16.16
CA GLN A 20 5.54 32.53 -16.10
C GLN A 20 5.57 33.78 -15.22
N CYS A 21 6.71 34.06 -14.61
CA CYS A 21 6.95 35.36 -13.98
C CYS A 21 7.35 36.41 -15.03
N SER A 22 7.49 37.67 -14.64
CA SER A 22 7.91 38.76 -15.54
C SER A 22 9.28 38.53 -16.18
N ASN A 23 10.12 37.69 -15.58
CA ASN A 23 11.44 37.31 -16.12
C ASN A 23 11.40 36.02 -16.97
N GLY A 24 10.23 35.44 -17.22
CA GLY A 24 10.07 34.27 -18.09
C GLY A 24 10.30 32.90 -17.44
N HIS A 25 10.54 32.80 -16.13
CA HIS A 25 10.61 31.51 -15.43
C HIS A 25 9.24 30.85 -15.33
N ILE A 26 9.17 29.57 -15.66
CA ILE A 26 7.91 28.83 -15.82
C ILE A 26 7.48 28.10 -14.54
N ILE A 27 6.20 27.81 -14.43
CA ILE A 27 5.61 27.01 -13.36
C ILE A 27 4.28 26.38 -13.83
N CYS A 28 3.94 25.18 -13.37
CA CYS A 28 2.67 24.55 -13.71
C CYS A 28 1.49 25.16 -12.94
N SER A 29 0.27 24.98 -13.45
CA SER A 29 -0.96 25.49 -12.84
C SER A 29 -1.24 24.98 -11.42
N ILE A 30 -0.74 23.79 -11.08
CA ILE A 30 -0.88 23.19 -9.75
C ILE A 30 0.03 23.90 -8.75
N CYS A 31 1.34 23.96 -9.04
CA CYS A 31 2.32 24.51 -8.11
C CYS A 31 2.18 26.03 -7.93
N VAL A 32 1.74 26.75 -8.96
CA VAL A 32 1.54 28.20 -8.85
C VAL A 32 0.40 28.56 -7.90
N ALA A 33 -0.54 27.65 -7.61
CA ALA A 33 -1.65 27.93 -6.70
C ALA A 33 -1.17 28.13 -5.25
N GLY A 34 -0.07 27.47 -4.87
CA GLY A 34 0.48 27.48 -3.51
C GLY A 34 1.54 28.56 -3.24
N ILE A 35 1.88 29.41 -4.21
CA ILE A 35 2.97 30.39 -4.06
C ILE A 35 2.60 31.77 -4.64
N SER A 36 3.23 32.81 -4.09
CA SER A 36 3.10 34.20 -4.54
C SER A 36 4.30 34.70 -5.34
N ASN A 37 5.48 34.13 -5.12
CA ASN A 37 6.75 34.55 -5.72
C ASN A 37 7.37 33.41 -6.52
N CYS A 38 8.08 33.78 -7.59
CA CYS A 38 8.81 32.84 -8.44
C CYS A 38 9.90 32.11 -7.62
N PRO A 39 9.96 30.77 -7.65
CA PRO A 39 10.96 30.02 -6.87
C PRO A 39 12.39 30.23 -7.38
N GLN A 40 12.56 30.66 -8.63
CA GLN A 40 13.87 30.85 -9.26
C GLN A 40 14.42 32.27 -9.07
N CYS A 41 13.61 33.32 -9.32
CA CYS A 41 14.07 34.71 -9.24
C CYS A 41 13.45 35.54 -8.12
N ARG A 42 12.55 34.95 -7.30
CA ARG A 42 11.89 35.60 -6.15
C ARG A 42 10.98 36.79 -6.49
N ILE A 43 10.76 37.07 -7.77
CA ILE A 43 9.82 38.12 -8.21
C ILE A 43 8.39 37.63 -8.02
N SER A 44 7.53 38.54 -7.53
CA SER A 44 6.10 38.28 -7.39
C SER A 44 5.45 37.96 -8.74
N TYR A 45 4.57 36.96 -8.77
CA TYR A 45 3.73 36.69 -9.95
C TYR A 45 2.68 37.79 -10.19
N GLY A 46 2.56 38.77 -9.29
CA GLY A 46 1.62 39.89 -9.39
C GLY A 46 0.17 39.49 -9.11
N ALA A 47 -0.75 40.44 -9.33
CA ALA A 47 -2.18 40.24 -9.11
C ALA A 47 -2.83 39.31 -10.15
N SER A 48 -2.27 39.25 -11.37
CA SER A 48 -2.72 38.34 -12.43
C SER A 48 -1.52 37.55 -12.95
N LYS A 49 -1.61 36.22 -12.85
CA LYS A 49 -0.55 35.30 -13.28
C LYS A 49 -0.48 35.29 -14.81
N ILE A 50 0.71 35.54 -15.36
CA ILE A 50 0.92 35.55 -16.82
C ILE A 50 0.96 34.10 -17.32
N ARG A 51 -0.03 33.68 -18.11
CA ARG A 51 -0.07 32.36 -18.76
C ARG A 51 0.76 32.36 -20.05
N SER A 52 1.69 31.42 -20.18
CA SER A 52 2.55 31.24 -21.35
C SER A 52 1.90 30.30 -22.38
N ARG A 53 0.97 30.84 -23.18
CA ARG A 53 0.31 30.09 -24.26
C ARG A 53 1.28 29.61 -25.35
N ILE A 54 2.35 30.36 -25.59
CA ILE A 54 3.38 30.00 -26.57
C ILE A 54 4.09 28.71 -26.11
N LEU A 55 4.48 28.62 -24.84
CA LEU A 55 5.14 27.43 -24.33
C LEU A 55 4.18 26.23 -24.30
N GLU A 56 2.91 26.44 -23.97
CA GLU A 56 1.88 25.39 -24.09
C GLU A 56 1.84 24.83 -25.52
N ASN A 57 1.74 25.67 -26.54
CA ASN A 57 1.72 25.24 -27.95
C ASN A 57 3.01 24.51 -28.36
N ILE A 58 4.18 24.97 -27.88
CA ILE A 58 5.45 24.32 -28.17
C ILE A 58 5.49 22.90 -27.57
N LEU A 59 5.13 22.78 -26.29
CA LEU A 59 5.17 21.49 -25.59
C LEU A 59 4.05 20.54 -26.06
N ASP A 60 2.91 21.06 -26.52
CA ASP A 60 1.82 20.23 -27.11
C ASP A 60 2.25 19.55 -28.43
N GLY A 61 3.24 20.10 -29.13
CA GLY A 61 3.84 19.53 -30.32
C GLY A 61 4.99 18.54 -30.05
N GLN A 62 5.39 18.38 -28.79
CA GLN A 62 6.49 17.49 -28.38
C GLN A 62 5.98 16.23 -27.71
N GLU A 63 6.77 15.17 -27.82
CA GLU A 63 6.59 13.95 -27.04
C GLU A 63 7.69 13.85 -26.00
N PHE A 64 7.34 13.31 -24.85
CA PHE A 64 8.22 13.18 -23.70
C PHE A 64 8.31 11.73 -23.26
N GLU A 65 9.48 11.36 -22.75
CA GLU A 65 9.68 10.06 -22.15
C GLU A 65 8.78 9.88 -20.91
N CYS A 66 8.31 8.65 -20.72
CA CYS A 66 7.60 8.28 -19.50
C CYS A 66 8.49 8.54 -18.26
N ALA A 67 7.89 9.01 -17.16
CA ALA A 67 8.55 9.15 -15.85
C ALA A 67 9.20 7.85 -15.34
N TYR A 68 8.83 6.70 -15.90
CA TYR A 68 9.38 5.38 -15.59
C TYR A 68 10.35 4.85 -16.67
N ASN A 69 10.92 5.72 -17.52
CA ASN A 69 11.90 5.33 -18.54
C ASN A 69 13.11 4.61 -17.95
N GLU A 70 13.63 5.10 -16.82
CA GLU A 70 14.71 4.44 -16.07
C GLU A 70 14.36 3.02 -15.61
N LYS A 71 13.07 2.71 -15.44
CA LYS A 71 12.57 1.38 -15.06
C LYS A 71 12.27 0.49 -16.27
N GLY A 72 12.42 1.00 -17.49
CA GLY A 72 12.24 0.27 -18.74
C GLY A 72 11.06 0.72 -19.60
N CYS A 73 10.28 1.73 -19.19
CA CYS A 73 9.19 2.24 -20.04
C CYS A 73 9.71 3.14 -21.16
N ARG A 74 9.80 2.62 -22.38
CA ARG A 74 10.24 3.40 -23.56
C ARG A 74 9.12 4.16 -24.28
N LYS A 75 7.96 4.33 -23.63
CA LYS A 75 6.83 5.01 -24.25
C LYS A 75 7.09 6.51 -24.28
N LEU A 76 6.88 7.12 -25.45
CA LEU A 76 6.80 8.55 -25.64
C LEU A 76 5.33 8.98 -25.60
N CYS A 77 5.03 10.02 -24.84
CA CYS A 77 3.67 10.51 -24.63
C CYS A 77 3.64 12.04 -24.80
N LYS A 78 2.51 12.56 -25.30
CA LYS A 78 2.25 14.00 -25.23
C LYS A 78 2.02 14.43 -23.78
N ARG A 79 2.26 15.70 -23.47
CA ARG A 79 2.13 16.23 -22.11
C ARG A 79 0.72 16.06 -21.51
N ASN A 80 -0.32 16.09 -22.34
CA ASN A 80 -1.72 15.90 -21.91
C ASN A 80 -2.09 14.43 -21.68
N GLU A 81 -1.28 13.49 -22.18
CA GLU A 81 -1.49 12.04 -22.04
C GLU A 81 -0.65 11.45 -20.90
N MET A 82 0.30 12.21 -20.35
CA MET A 82 1.29 11.73 -19.39
C MET A 82 0.66 11.14 -18.12
N SER A 83 -0.27 11.85 -17.47
CA SER A 83 -1.00 11.33 -16.31
C SER A 83 -1.78 10.05 -16.62
N ALA A 84 -2.48 10.01 -17.76
CA ALA A 84 -3.23 8.81 -18.16
C ALA A 84 -2.30 7.62 -18.39
N HIS A 85 -1.16 7.84 -19.02
CA HIS A 85 -0.13 6.83 -19.17
C HIS A 85 0.46 6.40 -17.82
N ASN A 86 0.84 7.32 -16.94
CA ASN A 86 1.44 7.00 -15.65
C ASN A 86 0.52 6.12 -14.79
N LYS A 87 -0.81 6.34 -14.87
CA LYS A 87 -1.82 5.51 -14.20
C LYS A 87 -1.96 4.10 -14.77
N SER A 88 -1.55 3.87 -16.02
CA SER A 88 -1.67 2.58 -16.72
C SER A 88 -0.32 1.96 -17.09
N CYS A 89 0.79 2.61 -16.74
CA CYS A 89 2.13 2.19 -17.10
C CYS A 89 2.53 0.96 -16.30
N THR A 90 2.91 -0.11 -17.00
CA THR A 90 3.33 -1.38 -16.39
C THR A 90 4.61 -1.27 -15.55
N PHE A 91 5.37 -0.19 -15.72
CA PHE A 91 6.59 0.09 -14.97
C PHE A 91 6.36 1.04 -13.78
N ASN A 92 5.12 1.48 -13.55
CA ASN A 92 4.75 2.23 -12.36
C ASN A 92 4.78 1.31 -11.14
N PRO A 93 5.64 1.55 -10.13
CA PRO A 93 5.72 0.70 -8.94
C PRO A 93 4.45 0.74 -8.07
N ASN A 94 3.63 1.77 -8.23
CA ASN A 94 2.36 1.92 -7.53
C ASN A 94 1.20 1.23 -8.27
N LEU A 95 1.44 0.67 -9.47
CA LEU A 95 0.43 -0.09 -10.19
C LEU A 95 0.27 -1.45 -9.52
N ILE A 96 -0.71 -1.54 -8.61
CA ILE A 96 -1.09 -2.80 -7.97
C ILE A 96 -2.22 -3.43 -8.79
N SER A 97 -1.91 -4.52 -9.47
CA SER A 97 -2.91 -5.36 -10.12
C SER A 97 -3.61 -6.23 -9.05
N LEU A 98 -4.63 -5.66 -8.40
CA LEU A 98 -5.36 -6.36 -7.33
C LEU A 98 -5.90 -7.71 -7.82
N CYS A 99 -6.45 -7.74 -9.03
CA CYS A 99 -7.05 -8.93 -9.61
C CYS A 99 -6.01 -10.06 -9.80
N GLU A 100 -4.79 -9.72 -10.23
CA GLU A 100 -3.70 -10.70 -10.35
C GLU A 100 -3.28 -11.23 -8.98
N ILE A 101 -3.15 -10.36 -7.97
CA ILE A 101 -2.76 -10.74 -6.60
C ILE A 101 -3.79 -11.70 -5.97
N ILE A 102 -5.08 -11.49 -6.22
CA ILE A 102 -6.14 -12.36 -5.65
C ILE A 102 -6.35 -13.66 -6.45
N GLY A 103 -5.69 -13.83 -7.60
CA GLY A 103 -5.67 -15.09 -8.36
C GLY A 103 -6.29 -15.02 -9.77
N TYR A 104 -6.81 -13.87 -10.22
CA TYR A 104 -7.34 -13.71 -11.57
C TYR A 104 -6.23 -13.37 -12.56
N LYS A 105 -5.71 -14.41 -13.21
CA LYS A 105 -4.74 -14.28 -14.29
C LYS A 105 -5.36 -13.50 -15.46
N ASN A 106 -4.55 -12.69 -16.13
CA ASN A 106 -4.94 -11.88 -17.31
C ASN A 106 -5.92 -10.72 -17.03
N CYS A 107 -6.08 -10.29 -15.78
CA CYS A 107 -6.79 -9.06 -15.46
C CYS A 107 -5.80 -7.97 -14.99
N ARG A 108 -5.77 -6.83 -15.68
CA ARG A 108 -4.87 -5.69 -15.39
C ARG A 108 -5.63 -4.45 -14.91
N PHE A 109 -6.80 -4.64 -14.34
CA PHE A 109 -7.60 -3.53 -13.83
C PHE A 109 -6.93 -2.89 -12.61
N SER A 110 -6.82 -1.56 -12.62
CA SER A 110 -6.14 -0.80 -11.58
C SER A 110 -7.14 -0.08 -10.67
N VAL A 111 -7.45 -0.71 -9.54
CA VAL A 111 -8.39 -0.17 -8.54
C VAL A 111 -7.99 1.22 -8.04
N ILE A 112 -6.69 1.49 -7.91
CA ILE A 112 -6.15 2.75 -7.34
C ILE A 112 -6.53 4.00 -8.16
N TYR A 113 -6.74 3.84 -9.47
CA TYR A 113 -6.96 4.95 -10.40
C TYR A 113 -8.39 4.98 -10.97
N SER A 114 -9.27 4.13 -10.44
CA SER A 114 -10.64 3.98 -10.90
C SER A 114 -11.62 4.58 -9.91
N SER A 115 -12.75 5.06 -10.42
CA SER A 115 -13.88 5.49 -9.60
C SER A 115 -14.58 4.30 -8.93
N ARG A 116 -15.36 4.56 -7.88
CA ARG A 116 -16.20 3.56 -7.21
C ARG A 116 -17.05 2.76 -8.19
N THR A 117 -17.69 3.45 -9.13
CA THR A 117 -18.60 2.84 -10.12
C THR A 117 -17.85 1.91 -11.08
N GLU A 118 -16.65 2.31 -11.53
CA GLU A 118 -15.80 1.47 -12.37
C GLU A 118 -15.33 0.22 -11.62
N ILE A 119 -14.98 0.34 -10.33
CA ILE A 119 -14.57 -0.80 -9.50
C ILE A 119 -15.73 -1.80 -9.39
N ILE A 120 -16.93 -1.33 -9.05
CA ILE A 120 -18.11 -2.20 -8.92
C ILE A 120 -18.44 -2.88 -10.26
N ALA A 121 -18.48 -2.13 -11.35
CA ALA A 121 -18.78 -2.65 -12.68
C ALA A 121 -17.73 -3.69 -13.15
N HIS A 122 -16.45 -3.42 -12.86
CA HIS A 122 -15.36 -4.33 -13.20
C HIS A 122 -15.52 -5.68 -12.50
N PHE A 123 -15.62 -5.70 -11.17
CA PHE A 123 -15.70 -6.94 -10.42
C PHE A 123 -16.98 -7.74 -10.73
N LYS A 124 -18.12 -7.06 -10.95
CA LYS A 124 -19.36 -7.73 -11.37
C LYS A 124 -19.23 -8.41 -12.73
N SER A 125 -18.63 -7.74 -13.72
CA SER A 125 -18.62 -8.21 -15.11
C SER A 125 -17.45 -9.13 -15.47
N LYS A 126 -16.31 -9.01 -14.77
CA LYS A 126 -15.09 -9.77 -15.07
C LYS A 126 -14.78 -10.86 -14.04
N HIS A 127 -15.31 -10.75 -12.83
CA HIS A 127 -14.99 -11.64 -11.72
C HIS A 127 -16.25 -12.19 -11.03
N ASP A 128 -17.41 -12.08 -11.70
CA ASP A 128 -18.72 -12.57 -11.22
C ASP A 128 -19.00 -12.21 -9.76
N ALA A 129 -18.55 -11.02 -9.35
CA ALA A 129 -18.67 -10.58 -7.98
C ALA A 129 -20.11 -10.18 -7.66
N THR A 130 -20.58 -10.56 -6.47
CA THR A 130 -21.83 -10.04 -5.94
C THR A 130 -21.61 -8.67 -5.31
N TYR A 131 -22.66 -7.86 -5.24
CA TYR A 131 -22.63 -6.54 -4.60
C TYR A 131 -23.82 -6.42 -3.67
N GLU A 132 -23.53 -6.10 -2.41
CA GLU A 132 -24.55 -5.93 -1.36
C GLU A 132 -24.37 -4.58 -0.65
N GLN A 133 -25.49 -4.05 -0.17
CA GLN A 133 -25.59 -2.79 0.57
C GLN A 133 -26.21 -3.06 1.94
N GLY A 134 -25.66 -2.43 2.98
CA GLY A 134 -26.20 -2.52 4.33
C GLY A 134 -25.10 -2.52 5.40
N GLU A 135 -25.45 -2.99 6.59
CA GLU A 135 -24.53 -3.08 7.73
C GLU A 135 -24.20 -4.51 8.13
N ASN A 136 -25.11 -5.45 7.82
CA ASN A 136 -24.99 -6.87 8.13
C ASN A 136 -25.21 -7.66 6.85
N PHE A 137 -24.15 -8.30 6.38
CA PHE A 137 -24.11 -9.01 5.10
C PHE A 137 -24.12 -10.50 5.32
N LYS A 138 -24.78 -11.25 4.44
CA LYS A 138 -24.83 -12.72 4.51
C LYS A 138 -24.28 -13.29 3.22
N ILE A 139 -23.09 -13.86 3.31
CA ILE A 139 -22.39 -14.43 2.17
C ILE A 139 -22.53 -15.95 2.19
N LEU A 140 -22.95 -16.51 1.06
CA LEU A 140 -23.02 -17.96 0.85
C LEU A 140 -21.77 -18.45 0.14
N HIS A 141 -20.96 -19.24 0.83
CA HIS A 141 -19.85 -19.97 0.21
C HIS A 141 -20.19 -21.46 0.21
N GLY A 142 -19.96 -22.13 -0.91
CA GLY A 142 -20.21 -23.58 -1.03
C GLY A 142 -19.10 -24.36 -1.72
N GLY A 143 -19.34 -25.66 -1.90
CA GLY A 143 -18.38 -26.57 -2.52
C GLY A 143 -17.31 -27.10 -1.56
N PHE A 144 -17.62 -27.20 -0.27
CA PHE A 144 -16.68 -27.68 0.75
C PHE A 144 -16.50 -29.19 0.70
N LYS A 145 -17.53 -29.97 0.35
CA LYS A 145 -17.42 -31.42 0.15
C LYS A 145 -16.42 -31.76 -0.97
N ALA A 146 -16.50 -31.03 -2.10
CA ALA A 146 -15.54 -31.20 -3.21
C ALA A 146 -14.11 -30.90 -2.76
N VAL A 147 -13.91 -29.81 -2.00
CA VAL A 147 -12.59 -29.46 -1.45
C VAL A 147 -12.07 -30.55 -0.50
N GLN A 148 -12.93 -31.12 0.35
CA GLN A 148 -12.55 -32.14 1.31
C GLN A 148 -12.20 -33.48 0.64
N ASN A 149 -12.98 -33.89 -0.37
CA ASN A 149 -12.84 -35.20 -1.00
C ASN A 149 -11.76 -35.21 -2.09
N GLU A 150 -11.68 -34.14 -2.88
CA GLU A 150 -10.84 -34.08 -4.09
C GLU A 150 -9.57 -33.24 -3.88
N ASN A 151 -9.41 -32.65 -2.69
CA ASN A 151 -8.27 -31.82 -2.30
C ASN A 151 -7.99 -30.70 -3.34
N ILE A 152 -9.04 -30.00 -3.75
CA ILE A 152 -9.01 -28.97 -4.80
C ILE A 152 -8.87 -27.57 -4.17
N TYR A 153 -8.02 -26.73 -4.78
CA TYR A 153 -7.91 -25.32 -4.44
C TYR A 153 -9.20 -24.61 -4.87
N ARG A 154 -9.79 -23.82 -3.98
CA ARG A 154 -11.00 -23.07 -4.28
C ARG A 154 -10.79 -21.60 -3.94
N LEU A 155 -11.05 -20.74 -4.91
CA LEU A 155 -11.23 -19.30 -4.74
C LEU A 155 -12.71 -19.03 -4.94
N TRP A 156 -13.40 -18.48 -3.93
CA TRP A 156 -14.79 -18.05 -4.12
C TRP A 156 -14.83 -16.71 -4.85
N ASN A 157 -15.93 -16.47 -5.56
CA ASN A 157 -16.13 -15.19 -6.23
C ASN A 157 -16.05 -14.05 -5.19
N PRO A 158 -15.51 -12.89 -5.58
CA PRO A 158 -15.38 -11.77 -4.66
C PRO A 158 -16.76 -11.24 -4.29
N VAL A 159 -16.90 -10.71 -3.08
CA VAL A 159 -18.15 -10.04 -2.66
C VAL A 159 -17.85 -8.59 -2.33
N LEU A 160 -18.50 -7.67 -3.03
CA LEU A 160 -18.41 -6.24 -2.78
C LEU A 160 -19.47 -5.80 -1.79
N LEU A 161 -19.04 -5.14 -0.72
CA LEU A 161 -19.92 -4.66 0.35
C LEU A 161 -19.82 -3.14 0.45
N SER A 162 -20.96 -2.46 0.46
CA SER A 162 -21.06 -1.01 0.64
C SER A 162 -21.82 -0.68 1.93
N LEU A 163 -21.26 0.22 2.75
CA LEU A 163 -21.91 0.71 3.97
C LEU A 163 -23.04 1.71 3.71
N GLY A 164 -23.20 2.17 2.48
CA GLY A 164 -24.26 3.09 2.08
C GLY A 164 -24.42 3.21 0.56
N ASP A 165 -25.38 4.03 0.15
CA ASP A 165 -25.78 4.18 -1.26
C ASP A 165 -25.13 5.38 -1.96
N SER A 166 -24.50 6.27 -1.19
CA SER A 166 -23.81 7.41 -1.75
C SER A 166 -22.50 6.99 -2.44
N GLU A 167 -22.09 7.75 -3.45
CA GLU A 167 -20.74 7.61 -4.03
C GLU A 167 -19.62 7.83 -3.01
N THR A 168 -19.95 8.48 -1.90
CA THR A 168 -19.03 8.75 -0.80
C THR A 168 -18.84 7.56 0.14
N SER A 169 -19.71 6.56 0.06
CA SER A 169 -19.70 5.40 0.96
C SER A 169 -18.52 4.48 0.67
N SER A 170 -17.86 4.03 1.74
CA SER A 170 -16.73 3.12 1.69
C SER A 170 -17.12 1.77 1.06
N LEU A 171 -16.22 1.24 0.22
CA LEU A 171 -16.41 -0.03 -0.48
C LEU A 171 -15.40 -1.06 0.02
N PHE A 172 -15.88 -2.26 0.31
CA PHE A 172 -15.08 -3.36 0.80
C PHE A 172 -15.17 -4.56 -0.14
N LEU A 173 -14.06 -5.29 -0.27
CA LEU A 173 -13.97 -6.53 -1.04
C LEU A 173 -13.70 -7.69 -0.08
N ILE A 174 -14.67 -8.59 0.06
CA ILE A 174 -14.50 -9.84 0.80
C ILE A 174 -13.96 -10.91 -0.14
N LEU A 175 -12.87 -11.52 0.30
CA LEU A 175 -12.20 -12.61 -0.40
C LEU A 175 -12.23 -13.84 0.48
N GLY A 176 -12.69 -14.96 -0.07
CA GLY A 176 -12.55 -16.26 0.55
C GLY A 176 -11.69 -17.17 -0.32
N LYS A 177 -10.83 -17.97 0.29
CA LYS A 177 -10.13 -19.05 -0.41
C LYS A 177 -9.90 -20.26 0.49
N VAL A 178 -9.72 -21.42 -0.14
CA VAL A 178 -9.25 -22.65 0.49
C VAL A 178 -7.80 -22.90 0.11
N HIS A 179 -6.95 -23.02 1.12
CA HIS A 179 -5.54 -23.35 1.00
C HIS A 179 -5.30 -24.85 1.01
N LEU A 180 -4.43 -25.29 0.11
CA LEU A 180 -3.94 -26.65 0.01
C LEU A 180 -2.49 -26.75 0.51
N PRO A 181 -2.01 -27.95 0.89
CA PRO A 181 -2.73 -29.23 0.99
C PRO A 181 -3.47 -29.42 2.31
N ARG A 182 -3.35 -28.48 3.24
CA ARG A 182 -3.84 -28.66 4.62
C ARG A 182 -5.36 -28.43 4.77
N GLY A 183 -6.03 -27.93 3.72
CA GLY A 183 -7.48 -27.77 3.67
C GLY A 183 -7.99 -26.74 4.67
N PHE A 184 -7.46 -25.52 4.65
CA PHE A 184 -7.95 -24.41 5.49
C PHE A 184 -8.71 -23.40 4.64
N ALA A 185 -9.89 -22.99 5.08
CA ALA A 185 -10.58 -21.84 4.54
C ALA A 185 -10.15 -20.56 5.29
N SER A 186 -9.88 -19.51 4.53
CA SER A 186 -9.53 -18.20 5.07
C SER A 186 -10.37 -17.12 4.39
N TRP A 187 -10.73 -16.09 5.15
CA TRP A 187 -11.42 -14.91 4.64
C TRP A 187 -10.64 -13.65 4.95
N SER A 188 -10.73 -12.68 4.05
CA SER A 188 -10.07 -11.38 4.17
C SER A 188 -11.03 -10.28 3.74
N CYS A 189 -10.87 -9.10 4.35
CA CYS A 189 -11.61 -7.90 4.00
C CYS A 189 -10.63 -6.84 3.53
N LEU A 190 -10.79 -6.38 2.30
CA LEU A 190 -10.00 -5.28 1.73
C LEU A 190 -10.86 -4.02 1.63
N HIS A 191 -10.31 -2.88 2.04
CA HIS A 191 -10.90 -1.58 1.82
C HIS A 191 -10.42 -1.05 0.46
N VAL A 192 -11.35 -0.96 -0.51
CA VAL A 192 -11.03 -0.70 -1.93
C VAL A 192 -11.47 0.68 -2.43
N TRP A 193 -12.31 1.39 -1.68
CA TRP A 193 -12.72 2.76 -2.00
C TRP A 193 -13.06 3.55 -0.74
N GLU A 194 -12.63 4.81 -0.72
CA GLU A 194 -12.90 5.81 0.31
C GLU A 194 -12.92 7.20 -0.32
N THR A 195 -13.68 8.13 0.26
CA THR A 195 -13.59 9.55 -0.11
C THR A 195 -12.48 10.21 0.71
N ASN A 196 -11.61 10.99 0.07
CA ASN A 196 -10.38 11.63 0.59
C ASN A 196 -10.47 12.49 1.88
N GLN A 197 -11.50 12.38 2.73
CA GLN A 197 -11.74 13.32 3.82
C GLN A 197 -11.40 12.84 5.24
N GLN A 198 -11.07 11.58 5.49
CA GLN A 198 -10.46 11.14 6.76
C GLN A 198 -10.12 9.68 6.63
N VAL A 199 -8.86 9.27 6.84
CA VAL A 199 -8.46 7.85 6.82
C VAL A 199 -9.16 7.13 7.97
N GLN A 200 -10.32 6.53 7.69
CA GLN A 200 -11.06 5.78 8.68
C GLN A 200 -10.63 4.31 8.58
N SER A 201 -10.07 3.77 9.66
CA SER A 201 -9.82 2.33 9.74
C SER A 201 -11.12 1.61 10.03
N TYR A 202 -11.32 0.45 9.39
CA TYR A 202 -12.51 -0.38 9.59
C TYR A 202 -12.12 -1.75 10.11
N GLN A 203 -13.04 -2.36 10.85
CA GLN A 203 -12.96 -3.75 11.27
C GLN A 203 -14.11 -4.54 10.65
N ALA A 204 -13.79 -5.69 10.09
CA ALA A 204 -14.75 -6.67 9.60
C ALA A 204 -14.85 -7.81 10.61
N SER A 205 -16.03 -7.97 11.20
CA SER A 205 -16.38 -9.07 12.07
C SER A 205 -17.12 -10.13 11.25
N PHE A 206 -16.55 -11.32 11.21
CA PHE A 206 -17.07 -12.48 10.51
C PHE A 206 -17.68 -13.45 11.52
N THR A 207 -18.82 -14.04 11.18
CA THR A 207 -19.48 -15.08 11.97
C THR A 207 -19.91 -16.22 11.07
N LEU A 208 -19.33 -17.39 11.31
CA LEU A 208 -19.71 -18.64 10.67
C LEU A 208 -20.80 -19.32 11.53
N GLN A 209 -21.95 -19.56 10.93
CA GLN A 209 -23.10 -20.17 11.59
C GLN A 209 -23.78 -21.20 10.68
N ARG A 210 -24.39 -22.21 11.30
CA ARG A 210 -25.22 -23.19 10.60
C ARG A 210 -26.64 -22.64 10.42
N GLU A 211 -27.24 -22.87 9.26
CA GLU A 211 -28.65 -22.53 9.01
C GLU A 211 -29.56 -23.44 9.86
N LEU A 212 -30.38 -22.83 10.72
CA LEU A 212 -31.20 -23.52 11.71
C LEU A 212 -32.36 -24.26 11.02
N ILE A 213 -32.48 -25.57 11.25
CA ILE A 213 -33.67 -26.32 10.80
C ILE A 213 -34.44 -26.96 11.98
N LEU A 214 -33.80 -27.46 13.05
CA LEU A 214 -34.52 -28.12 14.16
C LEU A 214 -33.82 -27.99 15.54
N SER A 215 -34.62 -27.76 16.58
CA SER A 215 -34.40 -27.84 18.06
C SER A 215 -33.08 -27.31 18.67
N PRO A 216 -33.08 -26.36 19.66
CA PRO A 216 -31.91 -25.60 20.15
C PRO A 216 -30.76 -26.38 20.82
N SER A 217 -30.93 -27.66 21.15
CA SER A 217 -30.13 -28.33 22.18
C SER A 217 -28.82 -28.98 21.71
N ASP A 218 -28.56 -29.06 20.40
CA ASP A 218 -27.35 -29.75 19.86
C ASP A 218 -26.60 -28.91 18.80
N HIS A 219 -26.78 -27.58 18.82
CA HIS A 219 -26.18 -26.71 17.80
C HIS A 219 -24.72 -26.40 18.11
N PRO A 220 -23.83 -26.48 17.10
CA PRO A 220 -22.47 -25.97 17.26
C PRO A 220 -22.52 -24.46 17.48
N LYS A 221 -21.81 -24.00 18.51
CA LYS A 221 -21.65 -22.57 18.76
C LYS A 221 -21.07 -21.88 17.51
N PRO A 222 -21.59 -20.71 17.13
CA PRO A 222 -21.01 -19.92 16.04
C PRO A 222 -19.54 -19.63 16.27
N ILE A 223 -18.75 -19.64 15.20
CA ILE A 223 -17.35 -19.19 15.25
C ILE A 223 -17.31 -17.77 14.72
N SER A 224 -16.84 -16.84 15.55
CA SER A 224 -16.72 -15.44 15.17
C SER A 224 -15.29 -14.95 15.32
N TRP A 225 -14.89 -14.07 14.42
CA TRP A 225 -13.58 -13.42 14.47
C TRP A 225 -13.63 -12.03 13.84
N THR A 226 -12.67 -11.18 14.19
CA THR A 226 -12.59 -9.81 13.68
C THR A 226 -11.22 -9.56 13.08
N LEU A 227 -11.20 -8.92 11.91
CA LEU A 227 -9.99 -8.52 11.21
C LEU A 227 -10.08 -7.04 10.85
N ASN A 228 -8.94 -6.35 10.79
CA ASN A 228 -8.90 -5.02 10.21
C ASN A 228 -9.11 -5.11 8.69
N ALA A 229 -9.93 -4.22 8.15
CA ALA A 229 -10.06 -4.03 6.72
C ALA A 229 -8.72 -3.50 6.18
N SER A 230 -8.14 -4.25 5.27
CA SER A 230 -6.78 -4.04 4.80
C SER A 230 -6.75 -3.07 3.63
N THR A 231 -5.71 -2.25 3.52
CA THR A 231 -5.57 -1.38 2.34
C THR A 231 -5.12 -2.19 1.12
N ILE A 232 -5.34 -1.65 -0.08
CA ILE A 232 -4.84 -2.25 -1.33
C ILE A 232 -3.31 -2.41 -1.30
N LYS A 233 -2.58 -1.58 -0.56
CA LYS A 233 -1.11 -1.67 -0.47
C LYS A 233 -0.64 -2.88 0.34
N ASP A 234 -1.41 -3.29 1.33
CA ASP A 234 -1.06 -4.38 2.25
C ASP A 234 -1.59 -5.75 1.79
N VAL A 235 -2.34 -5.78 0.68
CA VAL A 235 -3.08 -6.95 0.23
C VAL A 235 -2.20 -8.18 0.03
N GLN A 236 -1.02 -8.03 -0.58
CA GLN A 236 -0.14 -9.15 -0.85
C GLN A 236 0.31 -9.82 0.46
N HIS A 237 0.82 -9.02 1.39
CA HIS A 237 1.28 -9.50 2.69
C HIS A 237 0.16 -10.19 3.49
N ILE A 238 -1.06 -9.65 3.43
CA ILE A 238 -2.19 -10.18 4.22
C ILE A 238 -2.72 -11.49 3.63
N LEU A 239 -2.77 -11.60 2.30
CA LEU A 239 -3.15 -12.84 1.61
C LEU A 239 -2.07 -13.93 1.71
N GLU A 240 -0.82 -13.57 1.98
CA GLU A 240 0.27 -14.51 2.28
C GLU A 240 0.19 -15.01 3.73
N ILE A 241 0.00 -14.11 4.69
CA ILE A 241 -0.08 -14.47 6.12
C ILE A 241 -1.31 -15.31 6.43
N ASN A 242 -2.46 -14.98 5.83
CA ASN A 242 -3.75 -15.59 6.12
C ASN A 242 -4.01 -15.62 7.64
N PRO A 243 -4.36 -14.47 8.25
CA PRO A 243 -4.36 -14.32 9.70
C PRO A 243 -5.28 -15.30 10.42
N ILE A 244 -6.31 -15.81 9.72
CA ILE A 244 -7.28 -16.75 10.25
C ILE A 244 -7.49 -17.88 9.25
N ASN A 245 -7.26 -19.10 9.72
CA ASN A 245 -7.36 -20.34 8.96
C ASN A 245 -8.30 -21.29 9.70
N ILE A 246 -9.46 -21.57 9.11
CA ILE A 246 -10.46 -22.49 9.68
C ILE A 246 -10.35 -23.81 8.91
N PRO A 247 -10.07 -24.94 9.58
CA PRO A 247 -9.99 -26.23 8.89
C PRO A 247 -11.31 -26.58 8.20
N VAL A 248 -11.25 -26.95 6.92
CA VAL A 248 -12.42 -27.35 6.11
C VAL A 248 -13.16 -28.51 6.77
N HIS A 249 -12.46 -29.47 7.37
CA HIS A 249 -13.12 -30.58 8.07
C HIS A 249 -14.02 -30.11 9.22
N ILE A 250 -13.66 -29.04 9.95
CA ILE A 250 -14.52 -28.46 11.00
C ILE A 250 -15.75 -27.82 10.37
N ILE A 251 -15.56 -27.11 9.25
CA ILE A 251 -16.63 -26.47 8.49
C ILE A 251 -17.64 -27.51 8.00
N CYS A 252 -17.17 -28.56 7.33
CA CYS A 252 -17.99 -29.64 6.81
C CYS A 252 -18.79 -30.35 7.90
N ASN A 253 -18.15 -30.64 9.05
CA ASN A 253 -18.79 -31.44 10.10
C ASN A 253 -19.78 -30.64 10.94
N LYS A 254 -19.55 -29.33 11.17
CA LYS A 254 -20.33 -28.53 12.12
C LYS A 254 -21.22 -27.47 11.46
N PHE A 255 -20.80 -26.86 10.37
CA PHE A 255 -21.44 -25.64 9.86
C PHE A 255 -22.10 -25.79 8.50
N LEU A 256 -21.83 -26.89 7.80
CA LEU A 256 -22.38 -27.15 6.48
C LEU A 256 -23.90 -27.35 6.52
N SER A 257 -24.61 -26.68 5.61
CA SER A 257 -26.00 -26.97 5.30
C SER A 257 -26.12 -28.24 4.46
N ASN A 258 -27.36 -28.70 4.24
CA ASN A 258 -27.62 -29.84 3.35
C ASN A 258 -27.15 -29.58 1.92
N GLU A 259 -27.07 -28.32 1.50
CA GLU A 259 -26.70 -27.86 0.17
C GLU A 259 -25.18 -27.65 -0.05
N ASP A 260 -24.32 -28.18 0.85
CA ASP A 260 -22.86 -27.99 0.77
C ASP A 260 -22.43 -26.52 0.79
N ALA A 261 -23.16 -25.70 1.55
CA ALA A 261 -22.89 -24.28 1.72
C ALA A 261 -22.85 -23.88 3.19
N VAL A 262 -22.14 -22.78 3.48
CA VAL A 262 -22.13 -22.13 4.78
C VAL A 262 -22.54 -20.67 4.63
N ILE A 263 -23.22 -20.16 5.66
CA ILE A 263 -23.57 -18.75 5.78
C ILE A 263 -22.48 -18.07 6.59
N LEU A 264 -21.76 -17.16 5.94
CA LEU A 264 -20.82 -16.26 6.57
C LEU A 264 -21.49 -14.90 6.74
N THR A 265 -21.80 -14.55 7.99
CA THR A 265 -22.28 -13.20 8.30
C THR A 265 -21.09 -12.26 8.46
N VAL A 266 -21.09 -11.14 7.76
CA VAL A 266 -20.05 -10.11 7.84
C VAL A 266 -20.67 -8.81 8.33
N LYS A 267 -20.08 -8.23 9.37
CA LYS A 267 -20.42 -6.90 9.88
C LYS A 267 -19.19 -6.01 9.80
N ILE A 268 -19.33 -4.86 9.15
CA ILE A 268 -18.23 -3.90 9.01
C ILE A 268 -18.56 -2.68 9.87
N SER A 269 -17.61 -2.28 10.70
CA SER A 269 -17.74 -1.10 11.55
C SER A 269 -16.46 -0.29 11.53
N PRO A 270 -16.54 1.05 11.61
CA PRO A 270 -15.37 1.87 11.88
C PRO A 270 -14.66 1.42 13.15
N CYS A 271 -13.33 1.47 13.14
CA CYS A 271 -12.58 1.42 14.39
C CYS A 271 -12.84 2.73 15.12
N ILE A 272 -13.65 2.69 16.17
CA ILE A 272 -13.73 3.82 17.09
C ILE A 272 -12.39 3.86 17.78
N THR A 273 -11.52 4.77 17.35
CA THR A 273 -10.42 5.22 18.19
C THR A 273 -11.07 5.93 19.38
N HIS A 274 -11.43 5.18 20.42
CA HIS A 274 -11.41 5.77 21.75
C HIS A 274 -10.00 6.35 21.91
N ASP A 275 -9.91 7.58 22.41
CA ASP A 275 -8.68 8.30 22.75
C ASP A 275 -7.73 7.46 23.62
N LEU A 276 -7.08 6.47 23.02
CA LEU A 276 -5.98 5.73 23.57
C LEU A 276 -4.76 6.19 22.76
N TYR A 277 -4.07 7.15 23.38
CA TYR A 277 -2.74 7.71 23.07
C TYR A 277 -2.66 8.96 22.17
N PRO A 278 -2.87 10.17 22.75
CA PRO A 278 -2.16 11.38 22.33
C PRO A 278 -0.62 11.28 22.49
N SER A 279 -0.11 10.34 23.29
CA SER A 279 1.32 10.21 23.62
C SER A 279 2.18 9.58 22.51
N LEU A 280 1.60 8.96 21.48
CA LEU A 280 2.36 8.46 20.31
C LEU A 280 2.51 9.51 19.19
N MET A 281 1.68 10.56 19.18
CA MET A 281 1.83 11.70 18.26
C MET A 281 2.88 12.71 18.75
N LEU A 282 3.10 12.86 20.08
CA LEU A 282 4.23 13.64 20.59
C LEU A 282 5.58 12.98 20.24
N ASN A 283 5.63 11.65 20.27
CA ASN A 283 6.83 10.91 19.93
C ASN A 283 7.18 10.94 18.44
N TRP A 284 6.28 11.28 17.50
CA TRP A 284 6.63 11.31 16.07
C TRP A 284 7.48 12.54 15.70
N LYS A 285 7.21 13.70 16.30
CA LYS A 285 8.06 14.89 16.12
C LYS A 285 9.40 14.72 16.84
N GLU A 286 9.41 14.12 18.02
CA GLU A 286 10.65 13.80 18.74
C GLU A 286 11.47 12.73 18.01
N THR A 287 10.85 11.66 17.49
CA THR A 287 11.55 10.66 16.66
C THR A 287 12.00 11.20 15.32
N GLN A 288 11.27 12.13 14.68
CA GLN A 288 11.77 12.82 13.48
C GLN A 288 12.94 13.75 13.80
N THR A 289 12.93 14.40 14.96
CA THR A 289 14.04 15.27 15.41
C THR A 289 15.27 14.42 15.74
N ILE A 290 15.08 13.26 16.38
CA ILE A 290 16.14 12.29 16.68
C ILE A 290 16.67 11.67 15.39
N LEU A 291 15.82 11.31 14.42
CA LEU A 291 16.25 10.80 13.11
C LEU A 291 17.08 11.84 12.34
N GLN A 292 16.65 13.10 12.35
CA GLN A 292 17.38 14.20 11.73
C GLN A 292 18.70 14.53 12.44
N SER A 293 18.75 14.41 13.79
CA SER A 293 20.00 14.59 14.52
C SER A 293 20.96 13.42 14.29
N THR A 294 20.46 12.18 14.22
CA THR A 294 21.30 11.01 13.91
C THR A 294 21.80 11.03 12.47
N ASP A 295 21.01 11.48 11.49
CA ASP A 295 21.47 11.62 10.10
C ASP A 295 22.57 12.68 9.97
N LYS A 296 22.47 13.77 10.76
CA LYS A 296 23.51 14.79 10.84
C LYS A 296 24.79 14.26 11.49
N GLU A 297 24.68 13.54 12.60
CA GLU A 297 25.83 12.91 13.27
C GLU A 297 26.49 11.82 12.39
N ILE A 298 25.70 11.04 11.65
CA ILE A 298 26.22 10.05 10.70
C ILE A 298 26.93 10.75 9.53
N SER A 299 26.37 11.84 9.00
CA SER A 299 27.02 12.64 7.95
C SER A 299 28.33 13.26 8.45
N ASP A 300 28.35 13.78 9.68
CA ASP A 300 29.54 14.39 10.28
C ASP A 300 30.63 13.33 10.54
N LEU A 301 30.24 12.13 11.02
CA LEU A 301 31.15 11.00 11.18
C LEU A 301 31.70 10.50 9.84
N GLN A 302 30.87 10.38 8.80
CA GLN A 302 31.32 10.00 7.46
C GLN A 302 32.29 11.03 6.87
N HIS A 303 32.07 12.32 7.11
CA HIS A 303 32.98 13.38 6.71
C HIS A 303 34.32 13.30 7.46
N VAL A 304 34.30 13.03 8.76
CA VAL A 304 35.53 12.83 9.57
C VAL A 304 36.30 11.59 9.12
N THR A 305 35.62 10.46 8.85
CA THR A 305 36.24 9.24 8.33
C THR A 305 36.92 9.50 6.98
N ARG A 306 36.24 10.20 6.05
CA ARG A 306 36.83 10.56 4.76
C ARG A 306 38.06 11.46 4.92
N LYS A 307 38.04 12.39 5.87
CA LYS A 307 39.18 13.28 6.15
C LYS A 307 40.35 12.52 6.77
N LEU A 308 40.08 11.52 7.61
CA LEU A 308 41.09 10.59 8.14
C LEU A 308 41.68 9.71 7.03
N ASP A 309 40.86 9.22 6.11
CA ASP A 309 41.33 8.43 4.96
C ASP A 309 42.20 9.28 4.01
N GLU A 310 41.84 10.55 3.79
CA GLU A 310 42.66 11.49 3.01
C GLU A 310 43.99 11.83 3.71
N LEU A 311 44.01 11.93 5.04
CA LEU A 311 45.23 12.14 5.83
C LEU A 311 46.11 10.88 5.85
N ASN A 312 45.51 9.70 5.94
CA ASN A 312 46.21 8.42 5.87
C ASN A 312 46.76 8.15 4.46
N ALA A 313 46.04 8.54 3.41
CA ALA A 313 46.54 8.47 2.04
C ALA A 313 47.74 9.41 1.82
N ARG A 314 47.76 10.58 2.48
CA ARG A 314 48.88 11.53 2.45
C ARG A 314 50.08 11.06 3.27
N SER A 315 49.88 10.37 4.39
CA SER A 315 50.97 9.77 5.19
C SER A 315 51.55 8.49 4.55
N SER A 316 50.75 7.78 3.75
CA SER A 316 51.18 6.62 2.96
C SER A 316 52.07 7.01 1.77
N GLN A 317 52.01 8.26 1.31
CA GLN A 317 52.90 8.79 0.26
C GLN A 317 54.22 9.35 0.82
N SER A 318 54.40 9.44 2.14
CA SER A 318 55.62 9.98 2.77
C SER A 318 56.47 8.97 3.54
N SER A 319 56.13 7.68 3.54
CA SER A 319 56.91 6.64 4.25
C SER A 319 57.27 5.43 3.37
N SER A 320 58.15 5.63 2.40
CA SER A 320 58.96 4.55 1.84
C SER A 320 60.28 4.41 2.62
N ALA A 321 60.31 3.60 3.67
CA ALA A 321 61.52 2.89 4.13
C ALA A 321 61.23 1.96 5.33
N THR A 322 61.75 0.74 5.21
CA THR A 322 62.09 -0.27 6.24
C THR A 322 61.03 -1.25 6.80
N GLU A 323 61.25 -2.50 6.35
CA GLU A 323 60.98 -3.86 6.80
C GLU A 323 60.53 -4.23 8.24
N SER A 324 59.59 -5.19 8.24
CA SER A 324 59.54 -6.45 9.02
C SER A 324 59.22 -6.46 10.53
N ALA A 325 58.02 -6.94 10.89
CA ALA A 325 57.80 -8.05 11.86
C ALA A 325 56.30 -8.40 12.03
N LYS A 326 56.00 -9.70 12.11
CA LYS A 326 54.70 -10.35 12.32
C LYS A 326 54.13 -10.10 13.73
N ILE A 327 52.90 -9.60 13.86
CA ILE A 327 51.91 -9.98 14.89
C ILE A 327 50.50 -9.82 14.26
N ALA A 328 49.69 -10.88 14.24
CA ALA A 328 48.30 -10.81 13.79
C ALA A 328 47.43 -10.18 14.88
N PRO A 329 46.66 -9.10 14.62
CA PRO A 329 45.65 -8.63 15.57
C PRO A 329 44.36 -9.42 15.37
N SER A 330 43.88 -10.01 16.46
CA SER A 330 42.52 -10.55 16.60
C SER A 330 41.48 -9.52 16.16
N ALA A 331 40.53 -9.95 15.33
CA ALA A 331 39.43 -9.13 14.85
C ALA A 331 38.66 -8.47 16.03
N PRO A 332 38.30 -7.16 15.94
CA PRO A 332 37.43 -6.54 16.92
C PRO A 332 36.03 -7.17 16.85
N PRO A 333 35.30 -7.29 17.98
CA PRO A 333 33.94 -7.82 17.97
C PRO A 333 33.05 -6.94 17.09
N ASP A 334 32.31 -7.57 16.19
CA ASP A 334 31.50 -6.92 15.17
C ASP A 334 30.30 -6.21 15.83
N ILE A 335 30.47 -4.91 16.11
CA ILE A 335 29.46 -4.03 16.74
C ILE A 335 28.14 -4.05 15.94
N ARG A 336 28.18 -4.36 14.63
CA ARG A 336 26.98 -4.55 13.81
C ARG A 336 26.14 -5.76 14.23
N TYR A 337 26.75 -6.83 14.72
CA TYR A 337 26.03 -8.04 15.13
C TYR A 337 25.26 -7.83 16.44
N GLU A 338 25.88 -7.18 17.44
CA GLU A 338 25.25 -6.83 18.72
C GLU A 338 24.06 -5.88 18.54
N ILE A 339 24.20 -4.86 17.66
CA ILE A 339 23.13 -3.89 17.38
C ILE A 339 21.95 -4.56 16.67
N VAL A 340 22.20 -5.44 15.69
CA VAL A 340 21.15 -6.17 14.97
C VAL A 340 20.42 -7.16 15.88
N GLN A 341 21.12 -7.84 16.78
CA GLN A 341 20.49 -8.76 17.75
C GLN A 341 19.63 -8.03 18.79
N ASN A 342 20.05 -6.83 19.23
CA ASN A 342 19.26 -6.01 20.16
C ASN A 342 18.02 -5.40 19.49
N LEU A 343 18.09 -5.02 18.22
CA LEU A 343 16.93 -4.57 17.43
C LEU A 343 15.93 -5.71 17.14
N LEU A 344 16.42 -6.94 16.93
CA LEU A 344 15.56 -8.12 16.74
C LEU A 344 14.88 -8.58 18.04
N ARG A 345 15.49 -8.36 19.20
CA ARG A 345 14.86 -8.62 20.52
C ARG A 345 13.76 -7.61 20.85
N SER A 346 13.96 -6.31 20.60
CA SER A 346 12.91 -5.30 20.86
C SER A 346 11.70 -5.42 19.93
N SER A 347 11.91 -5.90 18.69
CA SER A 347 10.84 -6.20 17.73
C SER A 347 9.98 -7.42 18.12
N ARG A 348 10.53 -8.37 18.90
CA ARG A 348 9.79 -9.55 19.37
C ARG A 348 8.87 -9.27 20.57
N GLU A 349 9.20 -8.28 21.39
CA GLU A 349 8.37 -7.90 22.55
C GLU A 349 7.17 -7.02 22.16
N THR A 350 7.28 -6.27 21.08
CA THR A 350 6.19 -5.39 20.58
C THR A 350 5.13 -6.12 19.74
N LYS A 351 5.38 -7.36 19.28
CA LYS A 351 4.42 -8.17 18.48
C LYS A 351 3.51 -9.10 19.29
N LYS A 352 3.56 -9.09 20.62
CA LYS A 352 2.71 -9.94 21.48
C LYS A 352 1.36 -9.34 21.90
N CYS A 353 1.04 -8.11 21.49
CA CYS A 353 -0.23 -7.47 21.80
C CYS A 353 -1.10 -7.38 20.53
N GLY A 354 -2.06 -8.29 20.34
CA GLY A 354 -3.00 -8.16 19.21
C GLY A 354 -3.72 -9.41 18.69
N ILE A 355 -3.61 -10.58 19.33
CA ILE A 355 -4.44 -11.75 19.00
C ILE A 355 -5.32 -12.08 20.20
N ASN A 356 -6.53 -11.51 20.23
CA ASN A 356 -7.61 -12.02 21.09
C ASN A 356 -8.37 -13.09 20.32
N GLN A 357 -7.90 -14.34 20.39
CA GLN A 357 -8.75 -15.49 20.11
C GLN A 357 -9.61 -15.72 21.36
N LYS A 358 -10.92 -15.47 21.27
CA LYS A 358 -11.89 -16.16 22.13
C LYS A 358 -12.25 -17.46 21.42
N LEU A 359 -11.69 -18.57 21.90
CA LEU A 359 -12.14 -19.93 21.60
C LEU A 359 -13.38 -20.27 22.41
#